data_AF-N8W717-F1
#
_entry.id   AF-N8W717-F1
#
_cell.length_a   1.000
_cell.length_b   1.000
_cell.length_c   1.000
_cell.angle_alpha   90.00
_cell.angle_beta   90.00
_cell.angle_gamma   90.00
#
_symmetry.space_group_name_H-M   'P 1'
#
loop_
_entity.id
_entity.type
_entity.pdbx_description
1 polymer ?
#
loop_
_entity_poly.entity_id
_entity_poly.type
_entity_poly.pdbx_seq_one_letter_code
_entity_poly.pdbx_strand_id
1 'polypeptide(L)'
;MNIEKEREALVAEIELFIAEAMKAYVVERWADSYQNTEPFSYTIDDKNEVWWMKTQAHQLWQFWKAAKTHEAQKLEGCVVVPEPEYNEMAQFKDLYKRAIVNAKKRKDQLNWAHVAGLGVGPTKAIELLNAFGIDHSATNMHSVVEAARGGK
;
A
#
# COMPACT_ATOMS: atom_id res chain seq x y z
N MET A 1 22.52 -26.72 4.56
CA MET A 1 21.13 -26.28 4.80
C MET A 1 20.64 -27.06 6.01
N ASN A 2 20.28 -26.39 7.11
CA ASN A 2 19.90 -27.09 8.35
C ASN A 2 18.41 -27.42 8.29
N ILE A 3 18.10 -28.64 7.85
CA ILE A 3 16.74 -29.14 7.60
C ILE A 3 15.86 -29.04 8.87
N GLU A 4 16.45 -29.18 10.05
CA GLU A 4 15.74 -29.05 11.33
C GLU A 4 15.28 -27.60 11.57
N LYS A 5 16.13 -26.62 11.29
CA LYS A 5 15.77 -25.19 11.42
C LYS A 5 14.68 -24.77 10.44
N GLU A 6 14.70 -25.31 9.23
CA GLU A 6 13.65 -25.05 8.24
C GLU A 6 12.32 -25.66 8.65
N ARG A 7 12.36 -26.85 9.24
CA ARG A 7 11.17 -27.50 9.80
C ARG A 7 10.60 -26.71 10.98
N GLU A 8 11.43 -26.23 11.89
CA GLU A 8 11.00 -25.37 13.01
C GLU A 8 10.33 -24.09 12.49
N ALA A 9 10.94 -23.43 11.50
CA ALA A 9 10.36 -22.23 10.88
C ALA A 9 9.03 -22.52 10.18
N LEU A 10 8.91 -23.67 9.51
CA LEU A 10 7.68 -24.11 8.86
C LEU A 10 6.57 -24.38 9.89
N VAL A 11 6.89 -25.05 11.00
CA VAL A 11 5.93 -25.28 12.10
C VAL A 11 5.45 -23.95 12.68
N ALA A 12 6.35 -23.00 12.93
CA ALA A 12 5.96 -21.68 13.42
C ALA A 12 5.08 -20.91 12.40
N GLU A 13 5.34 -21.05 11.09
CA GLU A 13 4.48 -20.46 10.05
C GLU A 13 3.08 -21.09 10.06
N ILE A 14 2.98 -22.41 10.25
CA ILE A 14 1.71 -23.13 10.33
C ILE A 14 0.91 -22.68 11.55
N GLU A 15 1.54 -22.58 12.73
CA GLU A 15 0.88 -22.11 13.96
C GLU A 15 0.34 -20.68 13.80
N LEU A 16 1.14 -19.78 13.21
CA LEU A 16 0.69 -18.43 12.90
C LEU A 16 -0.49 -18.42 11.93
N PHE A 17 -0.42 -19.21 10.87
CA PHE A 17 -1.53 -19.36 9.91
C PHE A 17 -2.81 -19.83 10.61
N ILE A 18 -2.73 -20.87 11.44
CA ILE A 18 -3.91 -21.40 12.15
C ILE A 18 -4.51 -20.32 13.04
N ALA A 19 -3.68 -19.61 13.81
CA ALA A 19 -4.13 -18.53 14.69
C ALA A 19 -4.82 -17.39 13.92
N GLU A 20 -4.27 -16.98 12.77
CA GLU A 20 -4.87 -15.94 11.93
C GLU A 20 -6.13 -16.41 11.21
N ALA A 21 -6.15 -17.64 10.70
CA ALA A 21 -7.30 -18.22 10.03
C ALA A 21 -8.50 -18.34 10.99
N MET A 22 -8.26 -18.74 12.24
CA MET A 22 -9.30 -18.88 13.27
C MET A 22 -9.98 -17.57 13.66
N LYS A 23 -9.41 -16.40 13.33
CA LYS A 23 -10.09 -15.10 13.54
C LYS A 23 -11.27 -14.90 12.59
N ALA A 24 -11.31 -15.61 11.47
CA ALA A 24 -12.42 -15.53 10.54
C ALA A 24 -13.60 -16.35 11.05
N TYR A 25 -14.76 -15.71 11.25
CA TYR A 25 -15.98 -16.36 11.76
C TYR A 25 -16.36 -17.66 11.04
N VAL A 26 -16.23 -17.70 9.70
CA VAL A 26 -16.53 -18.91 8.92
C VAL A 26 -15.59 -20.06 9.24
N VAL A 27 -14.31 -19.76 9.49
CA VAL A 27 -13.29 -20.77 9.83
C VAL A 27 -13.49 -21.26 11.26
N GLU A 28 -13.78 -20.36 12.20
CA GLU A 28 -14.14 -20.72 13.58
C GLU A 28 -15.35 -21.67 13.59
N ARG A 29 -16.45 -21.31 12.91
CA ARG A 29 -17.65 -22.16 12.83
C ARG A 29 -17.41 -23.48 12.14
N TRP A 30 -16.58 -23.49 11.11
CA TRP A 30 -16.17 -24.72 10.46
C TRP A 30 -15.34 -25.60 11.40
N ALA A 31 -14.41 -25.02 12.16
CA ALA A 31 -13.60 -25.75 13.13
C ALA A 31 -14.47 -26.34 14.27
N ASP A 32 -15.40 -25.55 14.83
CA ASP A 32 -16.36 -25.98 15.85
C ASP A 32 -17.24 -27.17 15.41
N SER A 33 -17.46 -27.33 14.10
CA SER A 33 -18.28 -28.42 13.56
C SER A 33 -17.63 -29.80 13.70
N TYR A 34 -16.32 -29.88 13.97
CA TYR A 34 -15.63 -31.14 14.19
C TYR A 34 -15.55 -31.49 15.66
N GLN A 35 -16.30 -32.50 16.07
CA GLN A 35 -16.35 -32.96 17.47
C GLN A 35 -15.31 -34.03 17.82
N ASN A 36 -14.83 -34.79 16.82
CA ASN A 36 -14.00 -35.99 17.03
C ASN A 36 -12.65 -35.95 16.33
N THR A 37 -12.35 -34.90 15.56
CA THR A 37 -11.08 -34.77 14.83
C THR A 37 -10.63 -33.33 14.79
N GLU A 38 -9.33 -33.09 14.86
CA GLU A 38 -8.79 -31.74 14.74
C GLU A 38 -8.91 -31.20 13.30
N PRO A 39 -9.57 -30.05 13.09
CA PRO A 39 -9.79 -29.47 11.75
C PRO A 39 -8.50 -29.15 11.01
N PHE A 40 -7.48 -28.68 11.74
CA PHE A 40 -6.17 -28.30 11.23
C PHE A 40 -5.11 -29.40 11.43
N SER A 41 -5.49 -30.66 11.52
CA SER A 41 -4.52 -31.75 11.61
C SER A 41 -3.62 -31.83 10.36
N TYR A 42 -2.31 -31.90 10.59
CA TYR A 42 -1.30 -32.01 9.53
C TYR A 42 -0.12 -32.90 9.92
N THR A 43 0.63 -33.33 8.92
CA THR A 43 1.96 -33.94 9.07
C THR A 43 2.94 -33.25 8.13
N ILE A 44 4.23 -33.27 8.47
CA ILE A 44 5.30 -32.74 7.61
C ILE A 44 6.14 -33.92 7.14
N ASP A 45 6.26 -34.09 5.84
CA ASP A 45 7.04 -35.18 5.24
C ASP A 45 8.57 -34.93 5.34
N ASP A 46 9.37 -35.82 4.78
CA ASP A 46 10.84 -35.73 4.77
C ASP A 46 11.38 -34.57 3.92
N LYS A 47 10.53 -33.97 3.07
CA LYS A 47 10.86 -32.84 2.19
C LYS A 47 10.38 -31.50 2.72
N ASN A 48 9.86 -31.46 3.95
CA ASN A 48 9.23 -30.29 4.55
C ASN A 48 7.97 -29.82 3.79
N GLU A 49 7.26 -30.72 3.13
CA GLU A 49 5.93 -30.44 2.58
C GLU A 49 4.85 -30.71 3.64
N VAL A 50 3.86 -29.80 3.71
CA VAL A 50 2.77 -29.89 4.70
C VAL A 50 1.61 -30.69 4.11
N TRP A 51 1.32 -31.84 4.73
CA TRP A 51 0.23 -32.71 4.35
C TRP A 51 -0.92 -32.51 5.32
N TRP A 52 -2.03 -31.96 4.82
CA TRP A 52 -3.22 -31.67 5.62
C TRP A 52 -4.19 -32.85 5.59
N MET A 53 -4.72 -33.22 6.75
CA MET A 53 -5.68 -34.32 6.86
C MET A 53 -7.10 -33.91 6.44
N LYS A 54 -7.35 -32.60 6.29
CA LYS A 54 -8.63 -32.02 5.84
C LYS A 54 -8.41 -31.13 4.61
N THR A 55 -9.24 -31.33 3.57
CA THR A 55 -9.16 -30.55 2.32
C THR A 55 -9.36 -29.05 2.56
N GLN A 56 -10.25 -28.67 3.47
CA GLN A 56 -10.51 -27.26 3.76
C GLN A 56 -9.30 -26.57 4.40
N ALA A 57 -8.58 -27.26 5.31
CA ALA A 57 -7.34 -26.74 5.91
C ALA A 57 -6.26 -26.53 4.83
N HIS A 58 -6.13 -27.48 3.91
CA HIS A 58 -5.21 -27.34 2.76
C HIS A 58 -5.55 -26.12 1.89
N GLN A 59 -6.83 -25.92 1.57
CA GLN A 59 -7.27 -24.78 0.76
C GLN A 59 -7.00 -23.44 1.45
N LEU A 60 -7.30 -23.34 2.75
CA LEU A 60 -6.99 -22.15 3.55
C LEU A 60 -5.47 -21.86 3.58
N TRP A 61 -4.65 -22.90 3.71
CA TRP A 61 -3.19 -22.78 3.64
C TRP A 61 -2.70 -22.29 2.27
N GLN A 62 -3.26 -22.81 1.18
CA GLN A 62 -2.93 -22.36 -0.17
C GLN A 62 -3.28 -20.88 -0.38
N PHE A 63 -4.47 -20.44 0.09
CA PHE A 63 -4.86 -19.03 0.04
C PHE A 63 -3.90 -18.14 0.83
N TRP A 64 -3.51 -18.57 2.03
CA TRP A 64 -2.55 -17.86 2.85
C TRP A 64 -1.18 -17.69 2.18
N LYS A 65 -0.62 -18.77 1.64
CA LYS A 65 0.67 -18.72 0.92
C LYS A 65 0.58 -17.85 -0.33
N ALA A 66 -0.51 -17.94 -1.10
CA ALA A 66 -0.72 -17.11 -2.28
C ALA A 66 -0.83 -15.62 -1.92
N ALA A 67 -1.55 -15.27 -0.85
CA ALA A 67 -1.68 -13.90 -0.37
C ALA A 67 -0.32 -13.32 0.04
N LYS A 68 0.49 -14.07 0.80
CA LYS A 68 1.85 -13.67 1.17
C LYS A 68 2.78 -13.48 -0.04
N THR A 69 2.73 -14.39 -1.01
CA THR A 69 3.53 -14.26 -2.24
C THR A 69 3.14 -13.02 -3.04
N HIS A 70 1.83 -12.75 -3.16
CA HIS A 70 1.34 -11.57 -3.86
C HIS A 70 1.68 -10.26 -3.12
N GLU A 71 1.68 -10.26 -1.78
CA GLU A 71 2.17 -9.13 -0.97
C GLU A 71 3.67 -8.91 -1.19
N ALA A 72 4.48 -9.97 -1.21
CA ALA A 72 5.90 -9.88 -1.52
C ALA A 72 6.15 -9.33 -2.94
N GLN A 73 5.36 -9.73 -3.94
CA GLN A 73 5.43 -9.20 -5.30
C GLN A 73 5.03 -7.72 -5.40
N LYS A 74 4.03 -7.28 -4.61
CA LYS A 74 3.65 -5.86 -4.54
C LYS A 74 4.73 -4.98 -3.93
N LEU A 75 5.61 -5.55 -3.11
CA LEU A 75 6.74 -4.85 -2.50
C LEU A 75 8.01 -4.93 -3.37
N GLU A 76 8.03 -5.76 -4.41
CA GLU A 76 9.16 -5.93 -5.32
C GLU A 76 9.29 -4.67 -6.20
N GLY A 77 10.32 -3.87 -5.94
CA GLY A 77 10.53 -2.56 -6.59
C GLY A 77 9.89 -1.37 -5.88
N CYS A 78 9.16 -1.58 -4.79
CA CYS A 78 8.71 -0.50 -3.92
C CYS A 78 9.80 -0.14 -2.91
N VAL A 79 10.35 1.06 -3.01
CA VAL A 79 11.21 1.64 -1.97
C VAL A 79 10.29 2.21 -0.89
N VAL A 80 10.41 1.71 0.34
CA VAL A 80 9.78 2.37 1.50
C VAL A 80 10.57 3.66 1.75
N VAL A 81 10.05 4.78 1.24
CA VAL A 81 10.63 6.10 1.44
C VAL A 81 9.99 6.71 2.69
N PRO A 82 10.78 7.10 3.71
CA PRO A 82 10.28 7.88 4.84
C PRO A 82 9.49 9.11 4.36
N GLU A 83 8.37 9.44 5.01
CA GLU A 83 7.51 10.58 4.65
C GLU A 83 8.28 11.92 4.45
N PRO A 84 9.33 12.25 5.25
CA PRO A 84 10.14 13.44 5.01
C PRO A 84 10.88 13.41 3.67
N GLU A 85 11.44 12.26 3.29
CA GLU A 85 12.14 12.09 2.02
C GLU A 85 11.17 12.13 0.83
N TYR A 86 9.98 11.53 0.99
CA TYR A 86 8.90 11.55 -0.02
C TYR A 86 8.45 12.97 -0.35
N ASN A 87 8.26 13.81 0.67
CA ASN A 87 7.88 15.22 0.50
C ASN A 87 8.97 16.06 -0.18
N GLU A 88 10.23 15.62 -0.13
CA GLU A 88 11.36 16.28 -0.80
C GLU A 88 11.59 15.80 -2.24
N MET A 89 11.02 14.65 -2.65
CA MET A 89 11.18 14.11 -3.99
C MET A 89 10.70 15.08 -5.07
N ALA A 90 11.58 15.40 -6.02
CA ALA A 90 11.28 16.27 -7.16
C ALA A 90 10.09 15.76 -7.99
N GLN A 91 9.91 14.43 -8.07
CA GLN A 91 8.80 13.80 -8.79
C GLN A 91 7.44 14.06 -8.10
N PHE A 92 7.38 14.01 -6.77
CA PHE A 92 6.15 14.32 -6.03
C PHE A 92 5.77 15.78 -6.20
N LYS A 93 6.74 16.69 -6.06
CA LYS A 93 6.52 18.14 -6.28
C LYS A 93 6.02 18.44 -7.69
N ASP A 94 6.58 17.79 -8.72
CA ASP A 94 6.14 17.94 -10.11
C ASP A 94 4.71 17.41 -10.33
N LEU A 95 4.40 16.20 -9.84
CA LEU A 95 3.06 15.61 -9.94
C LEU A 95 2.02 16.46 -9.21
N TYR A 96 2.34 16.91 -8.00
CA TYR A 96 1.45 17.73 -7.19
C TYR A 96 1.19 19.10 -7.83
N LYS A 97 2.23 19.73 -8.39
CA LYS A 97 2.11 20.95 -9.19
C LYS A 97 1.20 20.75 -10.40
N ARG A 98 1.38 19.66 -11.16
CA ARG A 98 0.52 19.34 -12.31
C ARG A 98 -0.94 19.14 -11.91
N ALA A 99 -1.19 18.46 -10.79
CA ALA A 99 -2.54 18.25 -10.29
C ALA A 99 -3.25 19.59 -9.99
N ILE A 100 -2.56 20.53 -9.34
CA ILE A 100 -3.09 21.86 -9.02
C ILE A 100 -3.40 22.66 -10.29
N VAL A 101 -2.48 22.67 -11.25
CA VAL A 101 -2.61 23.42 -12.51
C VAL A 101 -3.74 22.86 -13.39
N ASN A 102 -3.93 21.54 -13.40
CA ASN A 102 -4.96 20.88 -14.20
C ASN A 102 -6.34 20.84 -13.51
N ALA A 103 -6.42 21.13 -12.22
CA ALA A 103 -7.68 21.16 -11.50
C ALA A 103 -8.60 22.26 -12.03
N LYS A 104 -9.91 21.99 -12.06
CA LYS A 104 -10.90 22.93 -12.60
C LYS A 104 -10.93 24.21 -11.75
N LYS A 105 -10.56 25.33 -12.37
CA LYS A 105 -10.48 26.65 -11.75
C LYS A 105 -11.43 27.64 -12.40
N ARG A 106 -12.03 28.55 -11.63
CA ARG A 106 -12.76 29.71 -12.17
C ARG A 106 -11.78 30.77 -12.71
N LYS A 107 -12.12 31.39 -13.85
CA LYS A 107 -11.25 32.34 -14.59
C LYS A 107 -10.75 33.51 -13.73
N ASP A 108 -11.62 34.08 -12.89
CA ASP A 108 -11.31 35.28 -12.09
C ASP A 108 -10.90 34.95 -10.65
N GLN A 109 -10.78 33.68 -10.29
CA GLN A 109 -10.38 33.27 -8.95
C GLN A 109 -8.87 33.45 -8.78
N LEU A 110 -8.44 34.01 -7.65
CA LEU A 110 -7.02 34.10 -7.31
C LEU A 110 -6.41 32.71 -7.16
N ASN A 111 -5.13 32.57 -7.51
CA ASN A 111 -4.45 31.29 -7.48
C ASN A 111 -4.43 30.68 -6.07
N TRP A 112 -4.15 31.49 -5.04
CA TRP A 112 -4.19 31.01 -3.64
C TRP A 112 -5.59 30.53 -3.23
N ALA A 113 -6.64 31.23 -3.66
CA ALA A 113 -8.01 30.91 -3.29
C ALA A 113 -8.51 29.63 -3.98
N HIS A 114 -7.99 29.31 -5.17
CA HIS A 114 -8.23 28.02 -5.83
C HIS A 114 -7.58 26.88 -5.06
N VAL A 115 -6.29 27.00 -4.76
CA VAL A 115 -5.54 25.97 -4.03
C VAL A 115 -6.14 25.74 -2.64
N ALA A 116 -6.58 26.81 -1.98
CA ALA A 116 -7.28 26.68 -0.71
C ALA A 116 -8.60 25.89 -0.83
N GLY A 117 -9.32 26.07 -1.94
CA GLY A 117 -10.52 25.31 -2.28
C GLY A 117 -10.29 23.81 -2.55
N LEU A 118 -9.04 23.38 -2.75
CA LEU A 118 -8.67 21.97 -2.87
C LEU A 118 -8.43 21.28 -1.51
N GLY A 119 -8.64 22.01 -0.40
CA GLY A 119 -8.54 21.47 0.96
C GLY A 119 -7.29 21.89 1.73
N VAL A 120 -6.42 22.72 1.14
CA VAL A 120 -5.21 23.24 1.80
C VAL A 120 -5.55 24.54 2.54
N GLY A 121 -4.98 24.79 3.72
CA GLY A 121 -5.21 26.05 4.44
C GLY A 121 -4.73 27.28 3.63
N PRO A 122 -5.34 28.47 3.74
CA PRO A 122 -5.00 29.65 2.93
C PRO A 122 -3.53 30.07 2.99
N THR A 123 -2.93 30.10 4.18
CA THR A 123 -1.51 30.41 4.36
C THR A 123 -0.63 29.39 3.66
N LYS A 124 -0.98 28.11 3.80
CA LYS A 124 -0.23 26.99 3.20
C LYS A 124 -0.36 26.97 1.67
N ALA A 125 -1.51 27.38 1.14
CA ALA A 125 -1.70 27.56 -0.30
C ALA A 125 -0.76 28.62 -0.89
N ILE A 126 -0.54 29.73 -0.18
CA ILE A 126 0.40 30.79 -0.60
C ILE A 126 1.84 30.26 -0.57
N GLU A 127 2.27 29.64 0.53
CA GLU A 127 3.59 29.02 0.66
C GLU A 127 3.88 28.02 -0.46
N LEU A 128 2.90 27.17 -0.76
CA LEU A 128 2.99 26.12 -1.77
C LEU A 128 3.14 26.70 -3.18
N LEU A 129 2.33 27.69 -3.54
CA LEU A 129 2.40 28.35 -4.84
C LEU A 129 3.74 29.07 -5.03
N ASN A 130 4.24 29.74 -3.99
CA ASN A 130 5.57 30.35 -3.99
C ASN A 130 6.68 29.31 -4.21
N ALA A 131 6.60 28.17 -3.52
CA ALA A 131 7.55 27.07 -3.69
C ALA A 131 7.53 26.48 -5.12
N PHE A 132 6.41 26.62 -5.84
CA PHE A 132 6.28 26.18 -7.24
C PHE A 132 6.56 27.27 -8.28
N GLY A 133 6.92 28.48 -7.85
CA GLY A 133 7.16 29.64 -8.71
C GLY A 133 5.89 30.20 -9.36
N ILE A 134 4.71 29.89 -8.81
CA ILE A 134 3.42 30.36 -9.30
C ILE A 134 3.02 31.60 -8.49
N ASP A 135 2.76 32.72 -9.17
CA ASP A 135 2.24 33.92 -8.50
C ASP A 135 0.88 33.62 -7.86
N HIS A 136 0.85 33.64 -6.53
CA HIS A 136 -0.35 33.31 -5.76
C HIS A 136 -1.46 34.37 -5.89
N SER A 137 -1.10 35.61 -6.25
CA SER A 137 -2.02 36.74 -6.42
C SER A 137 -2.57 36.87 -7.84
N ALA A 138 -2.02 36.13 -8.80
CA ALA A 138 -2.53 36.09 -10.16
C ALA A 138 -3.79 35.22 -10.28
N THR A 139 -4.51 35.37 -11.41
CA THR A 139 -5.65 34.54 -11.79
C THR A 139 -5.31 33.51 -12.87
N ASN A 140 -4.09 33.51 -13.39
CA ASN A 140 -3.59 32.51 -14.35
C ASN A 140 -2.52 31.62 -13.69
N MET A 141 -2.72 30.30 -13.68
CA MET A 141 -1.76 29.34 -13.10
C MET A 141 -0.72 28.81 -14.11
N HIS A 142 -0.93 29.04 -15.41
CA HIS A 142 -0.07 28.50 -16.46
C HIS A 142 1.22 29.30 -16.67
N SER A 143 1.50 30.32 -15.86
CA SER A 143 2.67 31.18 -15.96
C SER A 143 4.01 30.43 -15.89
N VAL A 144 4.08 29.29 -15.21
CA VAL A 144 5.32 28.51 -15.06
C VAL A 144 5.54 27.49 -16.19
N VAL A 145 4.47 27.08 -16.88
CA VAL A 145 4.55 26.12 -18.00
C VAL A 145 5.04 26.82 -19.27
N GLU A 146 4.70 28.09 -19.44
CA GLU A 146 5.16 28.92 -20.58
C GLU A 146 6.66 29.25 -20.50
N ALA A 147 7.19 29.55 -19.31
CA ALA A 147 8.62 29.83 -19.11
C ALA A 147 9.52 28.61 -19.43
N ALA A 148 9.03 27.38 -19.23
CA ALA A 148 9.75 26.16 -19.56
C ALA A 148 9.68 25.78 -21.05
N ARG A 149 8.71 26.32 -21.80
CA ARG A 149 8.54 26.08 -23.25
C ARG A 149 9.20 27.14 -24.14
N GLY A 150 9.42 28.35 -23.61
CA GLY A 150 10.02 29.48 -24.34
C GLY A 150 11.56 29.49 -24.42
N GLY A 151 12.24 28.51 -23.82
CA GLY A 151 13.69 28.33 -23.95
C GLY A 151 14.06 27.45 -25.14
N LYS A 152 14.05 28.03 -26.35
CA LYS A 152 14.78 27.52 -27.51
C LYS A 152 15.68 28.61 -28.05
#